data_AF-A0A929L0E9-F1
#
_entry.id   AF-A0A929L0E9-F1
#
_cell.length_a   1.000
_cell.length_b   1.000
_cell.length_c   1.000
_cell.angle_alpha   90.00
_cell.angle_beta   90.00
_cell.angle_gamma   90.00
#
_symmetry.space_group_name_H-M   'P 1'
#
loop_
_entity.id
_entity.type
_entity.pdbx_description
1 polymer ?
#
loop_
_entity_poly.entity_id
_entity_poly.type
_entity_poly.pdbx_seq_one_letter_code
_entity_poly.pdbx_strand_id
1 'polypeptide(L)' 'MGAPEIMLIAGAVLLLFGGKKIPELMRGLGKGVKEFKTAQEGKDEVEPKAEEAKAV' A
#
# COMPACT_ATOMS: atom_id res chain seq x y z
N MET A 1 17.12 -16.11 15.14
CA MET A 1 15.87 -15.46 14.77
C MET A 1 15.75 -15.54 13.27
N GLY A 2 15.04 -16.56 12.80
CA GLY A 2 14.97 -16.92 11.39
C GLY A 2 13.67 -16.48 10.73
N ALA A 3 13.64 -16.59 9.40
CA ALA A 3 12.45 -16.44 8.57
C ALA A 3 11.17 -17.13 9.11
N PRO A 4 11.20 -18.34 9.73
CA PRO A 4 9.97 -18.97 10.23
C PRO A 4 9.26 -18.22 11.35
N GLU A 5 9.98 -17.54 12.26
CA GLU A 5 9.36 -16.75 13.33
C GLU A 5 8.60 -15.55 12.76
N ILE A 6 9.19 -14.89 11.76
CA ILE A 6 8.57 -13.76 11.05
C ILE A 6 7.35 -14.23 10.27
N MET A 7 7.41 -15.40 9.63
CA MET A 7 6.29 -15.99 8.89
C MET A 7 5.09 -16.29 9.79
N LEU A 8 5.35 -16.80 11.01
CA LEU A 8 4.32 -17.06 12.02
C LEU A 8 3.64 -15.77 12.49
N ILE A 9 4.42 -14.72 12.78
CA ILE A 9 3.89 -13.42 13.20
C ILE A 9 3.08 -12.79 12.07
N ALA A 10 3.61 -12.80 10.84
CA ALA A 10 2.91 -12.30 9.66
C ALA A 10 1.59 -13.06 9.42
N GLY A 11 1.60 -14.38 9.58
CA GLY A 11 0.42 -15.22 9.51
C GLY A 11 -0.62 -14.91 10.58
N ALA A 12 -0.20 -14.69 11.84
CA ALA A 12 -1.10 -14.30 12.92
C ALA A 12 -1.75 -12.93 12.67
N VAL A 13 -0.97 -11.93 12.24
CA VAL A 13 -1.48 -10.61 11.83
C VAL A 13 -2.44 -10.74 10.65
N LEU A 14 -2.10 -11.57 9.65
CA LEU A 14 -2.96 -11.83 8.51
C LEU A 14 -4.30 -12.48 8.91
N LEU A 15 -4.31 -13.34 9.93
CA LEU A 15 -5.52 -13.98 10.44
C LEU A 15 -6.42 -12.98 11.19
N LEU A 16 -5.83 -12.08 11.98
CA LEU A 16 -6.56 -11.06 12.73
C LEU A 16 -7.13 -9.95 11.83
N PHE A 17 -6.34 -9.48 10.86
CA PHE A 17 -6.73 -8.37 9.99
C PHE A 17 -7.38 -8.85 8.68
N GLY A 18 -7.12 -10.09 8.26
CA GLY A 18 -7.55 -10.64 6.98
C GLY A 18 -6.65 -10.20 5.82
N GLY A 19 -6.51 -11.06 4.80
CA GLY A 19 -5.66 -10.80 3.63
C GLY A 19 -6.09 -9.60 2.76
N LYS A 20 -7.31 -9.10 2.92
CA LYS A 20 -7.82 -7.93 2.18
C LYS A 20 -7.42 -6.59 2.80
N LYS A 21 -7.10 -6.55 4.11
CA LYS A 21 -6.79 -5.30 4.81
C LYS A 21 -5.35 -4.84 4.61
N ILE A 22 -4.41 -5.78 4.49
CA ILE A 22 -3.01 -5.49 4.13
C ILE A 22 -2.89 -4.70 2.81
N PRO A 23 -3.49 -5.13 1.67
CA PRO A 23 -3.40 -4.38 0.42
C PRO A 23 -4.17 -3.05 0.44
N GLU A 24 -5.24 -2.93 1.23
CA GLU A 24 -5.98 -1.67 1.41
C GLU A 24 -5.11 -0.64 2.16
N LEU A 25 -4.46 -1.07 3.24
CA LEU A 25 -3.53 -0.25 4.01
C LEU A 25 -2.27 0.12 3.20
N MET A 26 -1.70 -0.83 2.44
CA MET A 26 -0.56 -0.56 1.55
C MET A 26 -0.91 0.44 0.44
N ARG A 27 -2.12 0.36 -0.13
CA ARG A 27 -2.58 1.33 -1.13
C ARG A 27 -2.75 2.72 -0.54
N GLY A 28 -3.34 2.83 0.65
CA GLY A 28 -3.49 4.12 1.35
C GLY A 28 -2.14 4.72 1.75
N LEU A 29 -1.28 3.92 2.38
CA LEU A 29 0.07 4.34 2.77
C LEU A 29 0.94 4.70 1.55
N GLY A 30 0.88 3.92 0.49
CA GLY A 30 1.64 4.16 -0.74
C GLY A 30 1.26 5.47 -1.42
N LYS A 31 -0.04 5.81 -1.44
CA LYS A 31 -0.51 7.12 -1.92
C LYS A 31 0.02 8.26 -1.02
N GLY A 32 -0.14 8.14 0.30
CA GLY A 32 0.33 9.18 1.22
C GLY A 32 1.85 9.38 1.19
N VAL A 33 2.64 8.31 1.08
CA VAL A 33 4.10 8.39 0.93
C VAL A 33 4.47 9.02 -0.41
N LYS A 34 3.76 8.67 -1.49
CA LYS A 34 3.97 9.26 -2.82
C LYS A 34 3.68 10.77 -2.79
N GLU A 35 2.52 11.18 -2.29
CA GLU A 35 2.14 12.59 -2.14
C GLU A 35 3.11 13.36 -1.24
N PHE A 36 3.54 12.75 -0.13
CA PHE A 36 4.53 13.35 0.76
C PHE A 36 5.86 13.59 0.06
N LYS A 37 6.31 12.60 -0.74
CA LYS A 37 7.57 12.70 -1.48
C LYS A 37 7.47 13.74 -2.62
N THR A 38 6.38 13.75 -3.36
CA THR A 38 6.06 14.75 -4.40
C THR A 38 6.07 16.18 -3.83
N ALA A 39 5.45 16.38 -2.67
CA ALA A 39 5.46 17.67 -1.97
C ALA A 39 6.86 18.06 -1.47
N GLN A 40 7.65 17.10 -1.00
CA GLN A 40 9.03 17.33 -0.54
C GLN A 40 9.98 17.70 -1.69
N GLU A 41 9.79 17.09 -2.86
CA GLU A 41 10.61 17.33 -4.07
C GLU A 41 10.18 18.60 -4.84
N GLY A 42 9.15 19.32 -4.38
CA GLY A 42 8.66 20.56 -5.02
C GLY A 42 8.15 20.35 -6.45
N LYS A 43 7.89 19.10 -6.84
CA LYS A 43 7.30 18.75 -8.12
C LYS A 43 5.79 18.72 -7.92
N ASP A 44 5.09 19.77 -8.35
CA ASP A 44 3.65 19.70 -8.56
C ASP A 44 3.39 18.79 -9.79
N GLU A 45 3.58 17.48 -9.63
CA GLU A 45 3.15 16.50 -10.62
C GLU A 45 1.66 16.26 -10.42
N VAL A 46 0.87 16.98 -11.23
CA VAL A 46 -0.54 16.69 -11.45
C VAL A 46 -0.61 15.35 -12.19
N GLU A 47 -0.75 14.24 -11.46
CA GLU A 47 -0.98 12.92 -12.08
C GLU A 47 -2.48 12.64 -12.21
N PRO A 48 -3.06 12.66 -13.42
CA PRO A 48 -4.31 11.97 -13.68
C PRO A 48 -3.98 10.52 -14.02
N LYS A 49 -4.18 9.59 -13.08
CA LYS A 49 -4.34 8.18 -13.48
C LYS A 49 -5.12 7.35 -12.48
N ALA A 50 -6.44 7.41 -12.64
CA ALA A 50 -7.34 6.33 -12.27
C ALA A 50 -8.58 6.36 -13.17
N GLU A 51 -8.38 6.38 -14.49
CA GLU A 51 -9.41 5.92 -15.43
C GLU A 51 -8.79 4.77 -16.22
N GLU A 52 -8.96 3.57 -15.71
CA GLU A 52 -8.92 2.31 -16.47
C GLU A 52 -9.52 1.22 -15.56
N ALA A 53 -10.83 1.32 -15.37
CA ALA A 53 -11.67 0.20 -14.96
C ALA A 53 -12.98 0.27 -15.76
N LYS A 54 -13.03 -0.55 -16.83
CA LYS A 54 -14.20 -0.98 -17.61
C LYS A 54 -14.83 -0.01 -18.63
N ALA A 55 -14.26 -0.05 -19.83
CA ALA A 55 -14.97 -0.32 -21.09
C ALA A 55 -13.96 -1.16 -21.91
N VAL A 56 -14.22 -2.35 -22.46
CA VAL A 56 -15.36 -2.95 -23.15
C VAL A 56 -15.29 -4.47 -22.95
#